data_AF-A0A3D3NSC0-F1
#
_entry.id   AF-A0A3D3NSC0-F1
#
_cell.length_a   1.000
_cell.length_b   1.000
_cell.length_c   1.000
_cell.angle_alpha   90.00
_cell.angle_beta   90.00
_cell.angle_gamma   90.00
#
_symmetry.space_group_name_H-M   'P 1'
#
loop_
_entity.id
_entity.type
_entity.pdbx_description
1 polymer ?
#
loop_
_entity_poly.entity_id
_entity_poly.type
_entity_poly.pdbx_seq_one_letter_code
_entity_poly.pdbx_strand_id
1 'polypeptide(L)'
;MMKNSPSYSRRQFLRGAGVLLGLPWFESVSSFGAPVVKGTPQAPRRFAACFFGNGVNPHHWGAGNGAGGLEFLQTLKPLEPVKDQVIVLKGLWNPTTVAGPGGHYPKMNILSGLKVKQTTTDVEVGVTMDQIIAAKVGRETPVASLAIGTEGPKYSTDSGYTSLYSAYLSWSSPTTPAPKEIYPQQAFDQLFDDGSKRARDKSVLDLVLSDARSLRGKLSRRDGQKLDEYLASVRDLEQRIERAEKLNAAEADTRGWQPS
;
A
#
# COMPACT_ATOMS: atom_id res chain seq x y z
N MET A 1 -52.13 -12.19 -21.89
CA MET A 1 -51.38 -13.45 -21.70
C MET A 1 -50.77 -13.43 -20.30
N MET A 2 -51.42 -14.07 -19.32
CA MET A 2 -50.97 -14.09 -17.92
C MET A 2 -49.79 -15.06 -17.77
N LYS A 3 -48.67 -14.61 -17.18
CA LYS A 3 -47.55 -15.47 -16.79
C LYS A 3 -47.81 -15.98 -15.37
N ASN A 4 -47.97 -17.29 -15.23
CA ASN A 4 -48.09 -17.98 -13.94
C ASN A 4 -46.80 -17.83 -13.13
N SER A 5 -46.90 -17.38 -11.88
CA SER A 5 -45.84 -17.50 -10.88
C SER A 5 -45.89 -18.89 -10.24
N PRO A 6 -44.77 -19.59 -10.04
CA PRO A 6 -44.79 -20.90 -9.41
C PRO A 6 -45.07 -20.77 -7.91
N SER A 7 -46.17 -21.33 -7.43
CA SER A 7 -46.45 -21.43 -5.99
C SER A 7 -45.74 -22.66 -5.43
N TYR A 8 -44.63 -22.46 -4.71
CA TYR A 8 -43.99 -23.55 -3.97
C TYR A 8 -44.71 -23.80 -2.65
N SER A 9 -44.95 -25.07 -2.31
CA SER A 9 -45.65 -25.43 -1.07
C SER A 9 -44.72 -25.30 0.15
N ARG A 10 -45.25 -24.82 1.29
CA ARG A 10 -44.52 -24.75 2.58
C ARG A 10 -43.85 -26.08 2.98
N ARG A 11 -44.41 -27.21 2.53
CA ARG A 11 -43.89 -28.56 2.78
C ARG A 11 -42.64 -28.88 1.94
N GLN A 12 -42.49 -28.31 0.74
CA GLN A 12 -41.26 -28.41 -0.06
C GLN A 12 -40.14 -27.53 0.52
N PHE A 13 -40.49 -26.33 1.02
CA PHE A 13 -39.53 -25.44 1.69
C PHE A 13 -38.90 -26.08 2.94
N LEU A 14 -39.73 -26.70 3.79
CA LEU A 14 -39.25 -27.34 5.03
C LEU A 14 -38.49 -28.66 4.81
N ARG A 15 -38.71 -29.35 3.68
CA ARG A 15 -37.91 -30.54 3.31
C ARG A 15 -36.54 -30.17 2.73
N GLY A 16 -36.36 -28.93 2.24
CA GLY A 16 -35.07 -28.43 1.72
C GLY A 16 -34.15 -27.86 2.79
N ALA A 17 -34.68 -27.42 3.94
CA ALA A 17 -33.90 -26.77 5.00
C ALA A 17 -32.80 -27.68 5.61
N GLY A 18 -32.99 -29.00 5.61
CA GLY A 18 -32.00 -29.95 6.13
C GLY A 18 -30.78 -30.18 5.20
N VAL A 19 -30.90 -29.83 3.91
CA VAL A 19 -29.80 -30.01 2.92
C VAL A 19 -28.90 -28.76 2.86
N LEU A 20 -29.35 -27.62 3.40
CA LEU A 20 -28.62 -26.35 3.35
C LEU A 20 -27.43 -26.26 4.32
N LEU A 21 -27.32 -27.16 5.31
CA LEU A 21 -26.17 -27.17 6.23
C LEU A 21 -24.90 -27.79 5.61
N GLY A 22 -24.97 -28.34 4.40
CA GLY A 22 -23.85 -29.02 3.74
C GLY A 22 -23.50 -28.51 2.34
N LEU A 23 -24.14 -27.44 1.84
CA LEU A 23 -23.88 -26.91 0.50
C LEU A 23 -23.18 -25.54 0.58
N PRO A 24 -22.12 -25.32 -0.23
CA PRO A 24 -21.57 -23.99 -0.47
C PRO A 24 -22.68 -23.05 -0.92
N TRP A 25 -22.66 -21.82 -0.39
CA TRP A 25 -23.61 -20.78 -0.74
C TRP A 25 -23.50 -20.45 -2.23
N PHE A 26 -24.56 -20.67 -3.00
CA PHE A 26 -24.61 -20.30 -4.42
C PHE A 26 -24.84 -18.78 -4.54
N GLU A 27 -23.85 -18.07 -5.08
CA GLU A 27 -23.84 -16.60 -5.30
C GLU A 27 -24.93 -16.08 -6.27
N SER A 28 -25.70 -16.98 -6.91
CA SER A 28 -26.67 -16.63 -7.96
C SER A 28 -28.07 -16.24 -7.44
N VAL A 29 -28.33 -16.29 -6.13
CA VAL A 29 -29.65 -16.00 -5.57
C VAL A 29 -29.55 -14.85 -4.57
N SER A 30 -30.11 -13.69 -4.91
CA SER A 30 -30.18 -12.55 -4.00
C SER A 30 -31.09 -12.88 -2.81
N SER A 31 -30.54 -12.83 -1.59
CA SER A 31 -31.27 -12.99 -0.33
C SER A 31 -32.43 -12.00 -0.23
N PHE A 32 -33.63 -12.50 0.06
CA PHE A 32 -34.82 -11.71 0.31
C PHE A 32 -34.66 -11.01 1.66
N GLY A 33 -34.22 -9.75 1.66
CA GLY A 33 -34.07 -8.93 2.86
C GLY A 33 -32.68 -8.34 3.13
N ALA A 34 -31.70 -8.53 2.23
CA ALA A 34 -30.43 -7.81 2.34
C ALA A 34 -30.68 -6.29 2.24
N PRO A 35 -30.14 -5.47 3.17
CA PRO A 35 -30.25 -4.02 3.08
C PRO A 35 -29.66 -3.56 1.75
N VAL A 36 -30.46 -2.87 0.94
CA VAL A 36 -29.96 -2.22 -0.27
C VAL A 36 -29.04 -1.10 0.19
N VAL A 37 -27.73 -1.32 0.10
CA VAL A 37 -26.74 -0.25 0.23
C VAL A 37 -27.04 0.76 -0.88
N LYS A 38 -27.63 1.89 -0.50
CA LYS A 38 -27.90 3.00 -1.41
C LYS A 38 -26.56 3.65 -1.77
N GLY A 39 -26.19 3.57 -3.04
CA GLY A 39 -24.98 4.15 -3.60
C GLY A 39 -24.09 3.06 -4.18
N THR A 40 -23.68 3.24 -5.44
CA THR A 40 -22.60 2.43 -6.01
C THR A 40 -21.36 2.65 -5.12
N PRO A 41 -20.73 1.61 -4.56
CA PRO A 41 -19.50 1.79 -3.79
C PRO A 41 -18.50 2.55 -4.67
N GLN A 42 -18.07 3.73 -4.27
CA GLN A 42 -17.05 4.45 -5.04
C GLN A 42 -15.70 3.82 -4.71
N ALA A 43 -14.92 3.43 -5.73
CA ALA A 43 -13.60 2.87 -5.51
C ALA A 43 -12.75 3.82 -4.63
N PRO A 44 -12.02 3.30 -3.63
CA PRO A 44 -11.19 4.15 -2.79
C PRO A 44 -10.12 4.84 -3.65
N ARG A 45 -9.93 6.13 -3.42
CA ARG A 45 -8.91 6.92 -4.12
C ARG A 45 -7.54 6.55 -3.59
N ARG A 46 -6.62 6.21 -4.50
CA ARG A 46 -5.26 5.81 -4.16
C ARG A 46 -4.27 6.86 -4.66
N PHE A 47 -3.16 7.00 -3.93
CA PHE A 47 -2.02 7.81 -4.34
C PHE A 47 -0.89 6.89 -4.80
N ALA A 48 -0.25 7.22 -5.92
CA ALA A 48 0.93 6.54 -6.42
C ALA A 48 2.03 7.55 -6.72
N ALA A 49 3.25 7.26 -6.27
CA ALA A 49 4.45 7.99 -6.64
C ALA A 49 5.42 7.03 -7.33
N CYS A 50 5.87 7.39 -8.53
CA CYS A 50 6.89 6.66 -9.25
C CYS A 50 8.16 7.52 -9.32
N PHE A 51 9.29 6.93 -8.96
CA PHE A 51 10.59 7.59 -8.99
C PHE A 51 11.57 6.71 -9.75
N PHE A 52 12.42 7.35 -10.54
CA PHE A 52 13.56 6.74 -11.20
C PHE A 52 14.76 7.67 -11.05
N GLY A 53 15.92 7.09 -10.76
CA GLY A 53 17.18 7.83 -10.61
C GLY A 53 17.84 8.17 -11.95
N ASN A 54 19.05 8.73 -11.87
CA ASN A 54 19.99 8.91 -13.00
C ASN A 54 19.54 9.83 -14.16
N GLY A 55 18.36 10.44 -14.07
CA GLY A 55 17.91 11.46 -15.02
C GLY A 55 17.27 10.87 -16.28
N VAL A 56 17.03 11.75 -17.24
CA VAL A 56 16.26 11.50 -18.47
C VAL A 56 16.92 12.20 -19.63
N ASN A 57 16.65 11.76 -20.86
CA ASN A 57 17.00 12.53 -22.05
C ASN A 57 16.08 13.77 -22.13
N PRO A 58 16.61 15.00 -21.95
CA PRO A 58 15.79 16.20 -21.88
C PRO A 58 15.08 16.53 -23.20
N HIS A 59 15.60 16.05 -24.34
CA HIS A 59 14.95 16.26 -25.65
C HIS A 59 13.68 15.43 -25.82
N HIS A 60 13.52 14.36 -25.06
CA HIS A 60 12.38 13.45 -25.16
C HIS A 60 11.47 13.48 -23.92
N TRP A 61 11.85 14.21 -22.86
CA TRP A 61 11.19 14.17 -21.56
C TRP A 61 10.23 15.34 -21.31
N GLY A 62 9.00 15.01 -20.91
CA GLY A 62 7.99 15.97 -20.51
C GLY A 62 7.04 16.33 -21.65
N ALA A 63 6.63 17.59 -21.69
CA ALA A 63 5.65 18.08 -22.65
C ALA A 63 5.94 19.53 -23.06
N GLY A 64 5.52 19.92 -24.25
CA GLY A 64 5.46 21.31 -24.72
C GLY A 64 4.03 21.86 -24.69
N ASN A 65 3.89 23.09 -25.18
CA ASN A 65 2.59 23.67 -25.50
C ASN A 65 2.53 23.86 -27.02
N GLY A 66 1.65 23.10 -27.68
CA GLY A 66 1.34 23.22 -29.10
C GLY A 66 0.08 24.06 -29.35
N ALA A 67 -0.35 24.14 -30.60
CA ALA A 67 -1.52 24.94 -31.01
C ALA A 67 -2.83 24.55 -30.30
N GLY A 68 -2.93 23.31 -29.82
CA GLY A 68 -4.08 22.76 -29.09
C GLY A 68 -3.87 22.58 -27.58
N GLY A 69 -2.82 23.17 -26.99
CA GLY A 69 -2.50 23.01 -25.58
C GLY A 69 -1.37 22.01 -25.33
N LEU A 70 -1.49 21.16 -24.30
CA LEU A 70 -0.45 20.23 -23.87
C LEU A 70 0.00 19.32 -25.04
N GLU A 71 1.30 19.18 -25.26
CA GLU A 71 1.86 18.30 -26.30
C GLU A 71 2.92 17.39 -25.68
N PHE A 72 2.66 16.09 -25.59
CA PHE A 72 3.61 15.15 -25.01
C PHE A 72 4.84 14.93 -25.89
N LEU A 73 6.02 14.94 -25.27
CA LEU A 73 7.24 14.46 -25.91
C LEU A 73 7.28 12.93 -25.91
N GLN A 74 8.26 12.35 -26.60
CA GLN A 74 8.35 10.92 -26.88
C GLN A 74 8.14 10.02 -25.64
N THR A 75 8.69 10.38 -24.46
CA THR A 75 8.55 9.54 -23.26
C THR A 75 7.16 9.55 -22.64
N LEU A 76 6.34 10.58 -22.92
CA LEU A 76 4.98 10.70 -22.39
C LEU A 76 3.90 10.29 -23.41
N LYS A 77 4.26 9.96 -24.66
CA LYS A 77 3.31 9.47 -25.67
C LYS A 77 2.41 8.32 -25.21
N PRO A 78 2.85 7.35 -24.38
CA PRO A 78 1.96 6.31 -23.87
C PRO A 78 0.77 6.84 -23.03
N LEU A 79 0.84 8.08 -22.55
CA LEU A 79 -0.21 8.74 -21.77
C LEU A 79 -1.22 9.52 -22.64
N GLU A 80 -1.06 9.57 -23.96
CA GLU A 80 -2.00 10.28 -24.85
C GLU A 80 -3.48 9.89 -24.62
N PRO A 81 -3.85 8.61 -24.36
CA PRO A 81 -5.24 8.23 -24.09
C PRO A 81 -5.86 8.89 -22.84
N VAL A 82 -5.04 9.41 -21.93
CA VAL A 82 -5.46 10.05 -20.67
C VAL A 82 -4.98 11.49 -20.55
N LYS A 83 -4.61 12.11 -21.67
CA LYS A 83 -3.99 13.44 -21.72
C LYS A 83 -4.74 14.53 -20.96
N ASP A 84 -6.07 14.52 -21.05
CA ASP A 84 -6.94 15.50 -20.38
C ASP A 84 -6.95 15.36 -18.85
N GLN A 85 -6.32 14.30 -18.32
CA GLN A 85 -6.16 14.02 -16.88
C GLN A 85 -4.73 14.21 -16.40
N VAL A 86 -3.81 14.66 -17.27
CA VAL A 86 -2.39 14.78 -16.96
C VAL A 86 -1.98 16.24 -16.90
N ILE A 87 -1.26 16.60 -15.84
CA ILE A 87 -0.59 17.89 -15.69
C ILE A 87 0.91 17.65 -15.68
N VAL A 88 1.64 18.35 -16.56
CA VAL A 88 3.11 18.29 -16.62
C VAL A 88 3.69 19.56 -16.04
N LEU A 89 4.32 19.46 -14.87
CA LEU A 89 4.97 20.58 -14.20
C LEU A 89 6.46 20.60 -14.55
N LYS A 90 6.98 21.79 -14.90
CA LYS A 90 8.41 22.04 -15.15
C LYS A 90 8.97 22.98 -14.10
N GLY A 91 10.26 22.83 -13.80
CA GLY A 91 10.97 23.73 -12.88
C GLY A 91 10.68 23.48 -11.39
N LEU A 92 10.07 22.35 -11.03
CA LEU A 92 10.00 21.92 -9.64
C LEU A 92 11.36 21.37 -9.20
N TRP A 93 11.91 21.93 -8.14
CA TRP A 93 13.17 21.49 -7.53
C TRP A 93 13.14 21.73 -6.02
N ASN A 94 13.99 21.02 -5.29
CA ASN A 94 14.10 21.15 -3.85
C ASN A 94 15.45 21.78 -3.46
N PRO A 95 15.47 22.98 -2.83
CA PRO A 95 16.70 23.65 -2.44
C PRO A 95 17.55 22.89 -1.42
N THR A 96 16.96 21.98 -0.63
CA THR A 96 17.74 21.19 0.32
C THR A 96 18.66 20.17 -0.36
N THR A 97 18.43 19.86 -1.65
CA THR A 97 19.19 18.85 -2.41
C THR A 97 20.46 19.41 -3.06
N VAL A 98 20.59 20.73 -3.11
CA VAL A 98 21.75 21.45 -3.68
C VAL A 98 22.58 22.15 -2.60
N ALA A 99 22.12 22.14 -1.35
CA ALA A 99 22.82 22.76 -0.23
C ALA A 99 23.92 21.81 0.30
N GLY A 100 25.18 22.27 0.28
CA GLY A 100 26.33 21.52 0.80
C GLY A 100 27.11 20.74 -0.27
N PRO A 101 28.12 19.94 0.12
CA PRO A 101 28.88 19.12 -0.83
C PRO A 101 27.93 18.19 -1.59
N GLY A 102 28.00 18.26 -2.93
CA GLY A 102 27.10 17.53 -3.83
C GLY A 102 27.19 16.01 -3.66
N GLY A 103 26.16 15.29 -4.11
CA GLY A 103 26.11 13.84 -4.06
C GLY A 103 24.75 13.29 -4.48
N HIS A 104 24.65 11.96 -4.58
CA HIS A 104 23.39 11.29 -4.92
C HIS A 104 22.42 11.23 -3.71
N TYR A 105 22.95 11.10 -2.49
CA TYR A 105 22.13 10.89 -1.27
C TYR A 105 21.20 12.05 -0.90
N PRO A 106 21.61 13.34 -0.94
CA PRO A 106 20.72 14.44 -0.60
C PRO A 106 19.49 14.57 -1.51
N LYS A 107 19.50 13.94 -2.69
CA LYS A 107 18.44 14.01 -3.71
C LYS A 107 17.33 12.98 -3.52
N MET A 108 17.49 12.06 -2.56
CA MET A 108 16.56 10.95 -2.34
C MET A 108 15.38 11.32 -1.41
N ASN A 109 15.29 12.58 -1.03
CA ASN A 109 14.25 13.14 -0.15
C ASN A 109 12.96 13.55 -0.90
N ILE A 110 12.73 13.06 -2.12
CA ILE A 110 11.65 13.56 -3.00
C ILE A 110 10.27 13.49 -2.35
N LEU A 111 10.01 12.50 -1.49
CA LEU A 111 8.73 12.33 -0.80
C LEU A 111 8.67 13.05 0.56
N SER A 112 9.79 13.45 1.16
CA SER A 112 9.78 14.23 2.41
C SER A 112 9.93 15.74 2.17
N GLY A 113 10.68 16.13 1.14
CA GLY A 113 11.04 17.52 0.87
C GLY A 113 12.08 18.11 1.85
N LEU A 114 12.49 17.35 2.87
CA LEU A 114 13.31 17.82 3.99
C LEU A 114 14.80 17.50 3.81
N LYS A 115 15.68 18.26 4.48
CA LYS A 115 17.12 18.07 4.35
C LYS A 115 17.56 16.69 4.84
N VAL A 116 18.26 15.94 3.99
CA VAL A 116 18.93 14.69 4.39
C VAL A 116 20.09 15.02 5.32
N LYS A 117 20.10 14.44 6.51
CA LYS A 117 21.21 14.60 7.46
C LYS A 117 22.45 13.88 6.94
N GLN A 118 23.56 14.61 6.84
CA GLN A 118 24.86 14.02 6.49
C GLN A 118 25.38 13.21 7.67
N THR A 119 25.18 11.89 7.60
CA THR A 119 25.61 10.92 8.61
C THR A 119 25.76 9.52 8.03
N THR A 120 26.59 8.71 8.67
CA THR A 120 26.76 7.28 8.40
C THR A 120 26.06 6.38 9.42
N THR A 121 25.52 6.93 10.53
CA THR A 121 25.01 6.13 11.66
C THR A 121 23.61 6.55 12.13
N ASP A 122 23.36 7.84 12.35
CA ASP A 122 22.15 8.37 12.99
C ASP A 122 21.21 9.06 11.99
N VAL A 123 20.66 8.23 11.09
CA VAL A 123 19.85 8.66 9.93
C VAL A 123 18.65 9.53 10.31
N GLU A 124 18.43 10.58 9.52
CA GLU A 124 17.30 11.49 9.68
C GLU A 124 17.00 12.20 8.35
N VAL A 125 15.75 12.12 7.90
CA VAL A 125 15.25 12.83 6.72
C VAL A 125 13.83 13.36 6.90
N GLY A 126 13.04 12.79 7.80
CA GLY A 126 11.65 13.20 8.04
C GLY A 126 10.60 12.20 7.51
N VAL A 127 9.38 12.29 8.03
CA VAL A 127 8.23 11.48 7.58
C VAL A 127 7.86 11.88 6.16
N THR A 128 7.62 10.89 5.29
CA THR A 128 7.32 11.15 3.89
C THR A 128 5.82 11.32 3.64
N MET A 129 5.49 12.05 2.58
CA MET A 129 4.11 12.41 2.26
C MET A 129 3.21 11.20 2.00
N ASP A 130 3.75 10.12 1.43
CA ASP A 130 3.02 8.87 1.20
C ASP A 130 2.60 8.23 2.53
N GLN A 131 3.45 8.28 3.56
CA GLN A 131 3.13 7.79 4.90
C GLN A 131 2.11 8.69 5.62
N ILE A 132 2.20 10.01 5.43
CA ILE A 132 1.20 10.96 5.94
C ILE A 132 -0.18 10.72 5.29
N ILE A 133 -0.21 10.44 3.97
CA ILE A 133 -1.43 10.08 3.25
C ILE A 133 -1.97 8.75 3.78
N ALA A 134 -1.15 7.72 3.87
CA ALA A 134 -1.54 6.39 4.37
C ALA A 134 -2.13 6.46 5.78
N ALA A 135 -1.59 7.29 6.68
CA ALA A 135 -2.15 7.49 8.02
C ALA A 135 -3.57 8.07 8.02
N LYS A 136 -3.93 8.86 6.99
CA LYS A 136 -5.24 9.51 6.85
C LYS A 136 -6.25 8.63 6.13
N VAL A 137 -5.89 8.10 4.96
CA VAL A 137 -6.83 7.40 4.06
C VAL A 137 -6.61 5.90 3.94
N GLY A 138 -5.47 5.38 4.41
CA GLY A 138 -5.13 3.96 4.33
C GLY A 138 -5.99 3.04 5.23
N ARG A 139 -6.99 3.60 5.92
CA ARG A 139 -8.02 2.82 6.65
C ARG A 139 -9.15 2.35 5.72
N GLU A 140 -9.24 2.91 4.52
CA GLU A 140 -10.24 2.55 3.49
C GLU A 140 -9.76 1.40 2.59
N THR A 141 -8.53 0.90 2.79
CA THR A 141 -7.93 -0.17 1.98
C THR A 141 -7.28 -1.24 2.86
N PRO A 142 -7.30 -2.53 2.48
CA PRO A 142 -6.62 -3.61 3.21
C PRO A 142 -5.12 -3.38 3.37
N VAL A 143 -4.49 -2.78 2.35
CA VAL A 143 -3.10 -2.35 2.36
C VAL A 143 -3.08 -0.83 2.45
N ALA A 144 -2.66 -0.30 3.60
CA ALA A 144 -2.64 1.14 3.87
C ALA A 144 -1.56 1.88 3.06
N SER A 145 -0.42 1.21 2.82
CA SER A 145 0.71 1.71 2.05
C SER A 145 1.51 0.54 1.49
N LEU A 146 1.93 0.64 0.23
CA LEU A 146 2.80 -0.32 -0.42
C LEU A 146 3.95 0.42 -1.10
N ALA A 147 5.16 0.27 -0.58
CA ALA A 147 6.37 0.73 -1.25
C ALA A 147 6.94 -0.44 -2.07
N ILE A 148 7.29 -0.18 -3.33
CA ILE A 148 7.86 -1.17 -4.25
C ILE A 148 9.20 -0.62 -4.76
N GLY A 149 10.19 -1.48 -4.92
CA GLY A 149 11.47 -1.11 -5.51
C GLY A 149 12.08 -2.23 -6.34
N THR A 150 13.19 -1.90 -7.00
CA THR A 150 13.90 -2.84 -7.88
C THR A 150 15.13 -3.47 -7.22
N GLU A 151 15.66 -2.84 -6.17
CA GLU A 151 16.91 -3.27 -5.52
C GLU A 151 16.79 -3.24 -4.00
N GLY A 152 17.37 -4.25 -3.34
CA GLY A 152 17.53 -4.27 -1.89
C GLY A 152 18.52 -3.21 -1.38
N PRO A 153 18.48 -2.86 -0.08
CA PRO A 153 19.49 -1.99 0.50
C PRO A 153 20.88 -2.65 0.41
N LYS A 154 21.86 -1.89 -0.05
CA LYS A 154 23.29 -2.24 0.10
C LYS A 154 23.81 -1.48 1.32
N TYR A 155 24.77 -2.06 2.04
CA TYR A 155 25.45 -1.36 3.13
C TYR A 155 26.75 -0.75 2.61
N SER A 156 26.76 0.57 2.43
CA SER A 156 27.94 1.33 2.09
C SER A 156 27.82 2.75 2.62
N THR A 157 28.95 3.43 2.73
CA THR A 157 28.99 4.85 3.10
C THR A 157 29.80 5.60 2.06
N ASP A 158 29.30 6.76 1.65
CA ASP A 158 29.99 7.62 0.70
C ASP A 158 29.66 9.07 1.00
N SER A 159 30.67 9.94 0.90
CA SER A 159 30.53 11.39 1.09
C SER A 159 29.92 11.80 2.44
N GLY A 160 30.12 10.97 3.47
CA GLY A 160 29.55 11.17 4.81
C GLY A 160 28.06 10.79 4.93
N TYR A 161 27.50 10.09 3.95
CA TYR A 161 26.14 9.56 3.96
C TYR A 161 26.15 8.04 4.02
N THR A 162 25.12 7.46 4.64
CA THR A 162 24.80 6.04 4.53
C THR A 162 23.97 5.75 3.27
N SER A 163 24.20 4.59 2.67
CA SER A 163 23.44 4.04 1.55
C SER A 163 21.96 3.78 1.86
N LEU A 164 21.56 3.80 3.13
CA LEU A 164 20.14 3.74 3.49
C LEU A 164 19.34 4.86 2.83
N TYR A 165 19.91 6.07 2.68
CA TYR A 165 19.21 7.17 2.04
C TYR A 165 18.93 6.93 0.55
N SER A 166 19.79 6.17 -0.16
CA SER A 166 19.52 5.80 -1.55
C SER A 166 18.68 4.54 -1.70
N ALA A 167 18.61 3.71 -0.67
CA ALA A 167 17.82 2.49 -0.68
C ALA A 167 16.31 2.72 -0.43
N TYR A 168 15.94 3.86 0.17
CA TYR A 168 14.56 4.13 0.60
C TYR A 168 14.12 5.56 0.29
N LEU A 169 12.99 5.68 -0.41
CA LEU A 169 12.30 6.96 -0.65
C LEU A 169 11.22 7.26 0.37
N SER A 170 10.65 6.22 0.98
CA SER A 170 9.54 6.31 1.93
C SER A 170 10.04 6.09 3.36
N TRP A 171 9.54 6.90 4.30
CA TRP A 171 9.97 6.94 5.70
C TRP A 171 8.77 7.11 6.62
N SER A 172 8.50 6.10 7.45
CA SER A 172 7.35 6.05 8.37
C SER A 172 7.54 6.93 9.60
N SER A 173 8.79 7.22 9.95
CA SER A 173 9.18 8.18 10.98
C SER A 173 10.34 9.04 10.45
N PRO A 174 10.75 10.12 11.14
CA PRO A 174 11.92 10.89 10.71
C PRO A 174 13.21 10.09 10.54
N THR A 175 13.33 8.94 11.22
CA THR A 175 14.53 8.11 11.30
C THR A 175 14.29 6.65 10.89
N THR A 176 13.07 6.28 10.49
CA THR A 176 12.70 4.90 10.15
C THR A 176 12.24 4.80 8.70
N PRO A 177 12.98 4.08 7.83
CA PRO A 177 12.55 3.86 6.45
C PRO A 177 11.33 2.93 6.43
N ALA A 178 10.40 3.18 5.52
CA ALA A 178 9.34 2.24 5.20
C ALA A 178 9.91 1.12 4.32
N PRO A 179 9.77 -0.16 4.72
CA PRO A 179 10.24 -1.28 3.91
C PRO A 179 9.57 -1.27 2.53
N LYS A 180 10.34 -1.64 1.51
CA LYS A 180 9.84 -1.78 0.15
C LYS A 180 9.89 -3.24 -0.29
N GLU A 181 8.87 -3.67 -1.00
CA GLU A 181 8.83 -4.98 -1.64
C GLU A 181 9.63 -4.96 -2.94
N ILE A 182 10.49 -5.95 -3.14
CA ILE A 182 11.33 -6.08 -4.34
C ILE A 182 11.00 -7.32 -5.17
N TYR A 183 10.19 -8.23 -4.62
CA TYR A 183 9.71 -9.43 -5.29
C TYR A 183 8.29 -9.18 -5.82
N PRO A 184 8.10 -9.12 -7.15
CA PRO A 184 6.78 -8.83 -7.74
C PRO A 184 5.68 -9.79 -7.30
N GLN A 185 6.00 -11.06 -7.09
CA GLN A 185 5.05 -12.04 -6.60
C GLN A 185 4.57 -11.71 -5.17
N GLN A 186 5.46 -11.29 -4.28
CA GLN A 186 5.07 -10.91 -2.92
C GLN A 186 4.23 -9.63 -2.93
N ALA A 187 4.56 -8.66 -3.78
CA ALA A 187 3.75 -7.46 -3.95
C ALA A 187 2.34 -7.78 -4.49
N PHE A 188 2.27 -8.67 -5.48
CA PHE A 188 1.00 -9.14 -6.05
C PHE A 188 0.17 -9.86 -4.99
N ASP A 189 0.76 -10.82 -4.28
CA ASP A 189 0.08 -11.53 -3.21
C ASP A 189 -0.42 -10.56 -2.14
N GLN A 190 0.36 -9.55 -1.75
CA GLN A 190 -0.07 -8.58 -0.74
C GLN A 190 -1.29 -7.75 -1.19
N LEU A 191 -1.42 -7.47 -2.50
CA LEU A 191 -2.54 -6.73 -3.09
C LEU A 191 -3.78 -7.59 -3.34
N PHE A 192 -3.59 -8.85 -3.73
CA PHE A 192 -4.66 -9.71 -4.25
C PHE A 192 -4.94 -10.96 -3.39
N ASP A 193 -4.26 -11.13 -2.24
CA ASP A 193 -4.55 -12.23 -1.31
C ASP A 193 -6.01 -12.17 -0.83
N ASP A 194 -6.66 -13.33 -0.92
CA ASP A 194 -8.04 -13.60 -0.51
C ASP A 194 -8.22 -13.57 1.02
N GLY A 195 -7.15 -13.28 1.77
CA GLY A 195 -7.10 -13.27 3.22
C GLY A 195 -6.58 -14.57 3.82
N SER A 196 -6.38 -15.64 3.03
CA SER A 196 -5.89 -16.92 3.52
C SER A 196 -4.40 -16.91 3.92
N LYS A 197 -3.57 -16.06 3.31
CA LYS A 197 -2.21 -15.81 3.80
C LYS A 197 -2.23 -14.91 5.03
N ARG A 198 -3.02 -13.84 5.01
CA ARG A 198 -3.15 -12.93 6.17
C ARG A 198 -3.63 -13.66 7.44
N ALA A 199 -4.58 -14.59 7.33
CA ALA A 199 -5.04 -15.41 8.46
C ALA A 199 -3.94 -16.35 9.00
N ARG A 200 -3.11 -16.91 8.12
CA ARG A 200 -1.94 -17.71 8.52
C ARG A 200 -0.88 -16.85 9.21
N ASP A 201 -0.58 -15.69 8.65
CA ASP A 201 0.39 -14.75 9.23
C ASP A 201 -0.03 -14.30 10.63
N LYS A 202 -1.32 -14.06 10.86
CA LYS A 202 -1.89 -13.77 12.19
C LYS A 202 -1.59 -14.88 13.19
N SER A 203 -1.82 -16.14 12.82
CA SER A 203 -1.56 -17.28 13.71
C SER A 203 -0.07 -17.44 14.07
N VAL A 204 0.83 -17.10 13.13
CA VAL A 204 2.28 -17.09 13.37
C VAL A 204 2.67 -15.90 14.27
N LEU A 205 2.09 -14.72 14.03
CA LEU A 205 2.32 -13.53 14.85
C LEU A 205 1.88 -13.75 16.30
N ASP A 206 0.71 -14.34 16.52
CA ASP A 206 0.20 -14.70 17.86
C ASP A 206 1.17 -15.63 18.60
N LEU A 207 1.70 -16.64 17.90
CA LEU A 207 2.69 -17.57 18.47
C LEU A 207 3.99 -16.84 18.85
N VAL A 208 4.54 -16.03 17.95
CA VAL A 208 5.78 -15.26 18.14
C VAL A 208 5.62 -14.22 19.26
N LEU A 209 4.47 -13.56 19.36
CA LEU A 209 4.18 -12.62 20.44
C LEU A 209 4.15 -13.31 21.81
N SER A 210 3.60 -14.52 21.89
CA SER A 210 3.57 -15.29 23.13
C SER A 210 4.99 -15.63 23.59
N ASP A 211 5.85 -16.07 22.66
CA ASP A 211 7.24 -16.43 22.92
C ASP A 211 8.07 -15.20 23.29
N ALA A 212 7.90 -14.10 22.56
CA ALA A 212 8.60 -12.84 22.81
C ALA A 212 8.26 -12.25 24.19
N ARG A 213 7.00 -12.32 24.62
CA ARG A 213 6.60 -11.90 25.98
C ARG A 213 7.27 -12.74 27.06
N SER A 214 7.40 -14.05 26.83
CA SER A 214 8.09 -14.96 27.75
C SER A 214 9.61 -14.68 27.84
N LEU A 215 10.20 -14.22 26.74
CA LEU A 215 11.63 -13.90 26.63
C LEU A 215 11.97 -12.53 27.25
N ARG A 216 11.04 -11.57 27.22
CA ARG A 216 11.24 -10.20 27.72
C ARG A 216 11.76 -10.14 29.15
N GLY A 217 11.31 -11.05 30.03
CA GLY A 217 11.76 -11.13 31.42
C GLY A 217 13.20 -11.65 31.60
N LYS A 218 13.83 -12.15 30.54
CA LYS A 218 15.16 -12.78 30.56
C LYS A 218 16.22 -11.96 29.80
N LEU A 219 15.83 -10.84 29.18
CA LEU A 219 16.71 -10.04 28.32
C LEU A 219 17.40 -8.90 29.07
N SER A 220 18.56 -8.50 28.56
CA SER A 220 19.23 -7.27 28.99
C SER A 220 18.39 -6.05 28.60
N ARG A 221 18.60 -4.90 29.27
CA ARG A 221 17.89 -3.65 28.94
C ARG A 221 18.07 -3.23 27.47
N ARG A 222 19.24 -3.46 26.89
CA ARG A 222 19.54 -3.14 25.49
C ARG A 222 18.81 -4.05 24.52
N ASP A 223 18.74 -5.35 24.81
CA ASP A 223 18.05 -6.32 23.96
C ASP A 223 16.54 -6.20 24.11
N GLY A 224 16.06 -5.83 25.30
CA GLY A 224 14.65 -5.49 25.54
C GLY A 224 14.17 -4.33 24.67
N GLN A 225 15.00 -3.30 24.43
CA GLN A 225 14.65 -2.21 23.51
C GLN A 225 14.53 -2.68 22.06
N LYS A 226 15.46 -3.53 21.58
CA LYS A 226 15.35 -4.12 20.24
C LYS A 226 14.14 -5.04 20.09
N LEU A 227 13.83 -5.80 21.14
CA LEU A 227 12.63 -6.63 21.18
C LEU A 227 11.38 -5.76 21.14
N ASP A 228 11.34 -4.64 21.87
CA ASP A 228 10.21 -3.71 21.86
C ASP A 228 10.03 -3.06 20.46
N GLU A 229 11.12 -2.71 19.76
CA GLU A 229 11.07 -2.26 18.36
C GLU A 229 10.50 -3.34 17.41
N TYR A 230 10.96 -4.59 17.55
CA TYR A 230 10.44 -5.73 16.81
C TYR A 230 8.95 -5.96 17.09
N LEU A 231 8.55 -5.97 18.35
CA LEU A 231 7.16 -6.13 18.79
C LEU A 231 6.26 -4.99 18.29
N ALA A 232 6.77 -3.77 18.21
CA ALA A 232 6.03 -2.64 17.64
C ALA A 232 5.76 -2.86 16.14
N SER A 233 6.74 -3.36 15.38
CA SER A 233 6.56 -3.69 13.96
C SER A 233 5.57 -4.86 13.74
N VAL A 234 5.62 -5.87 14.59
CA VAL A 234 4.68 -7.01 14.60
C VAL A 234 3.25 -6.55 14.85
N ARG A 235 3.05 -5.64 15.80
CA ARG A 235 1.73 -5.11 16.14
C ARG A 235 1.12 -4.27 15.02
N ASP A 236 1.95 -3.56 14.25
CA ASP A 236 1.48 -2.85 13.05
C ASP A 236 1.03 -3.83 11.96
N LEU A 237 1.70 -4.99 11.81
CA LEU A 237 1.27 -6.06 10.90
C LEU A 237 -0.06 -6.69 11.34
N GLU A 238 -0.25 -6.97 12.63
CA GLU A 238 -1.55 -7.47 13.14
C GLU A 238 -2.69 -6.50 12.86
N GLN A 239 -2.48 -5.20 13.13
CA GLN A 239 -3.50 -4.18 12.85
C GLN A 239 -3.81 -4.08 11.36
N ARG A 240 -2.83 -4.29 10.48
CA ARG A 240 -3.07 -4.37 9.03
C ARG A 240 -3.91 -5.59 8.67
N ILE A 241 -3.62 -6.76 9.24
CA ILE A 241 -4.38 -7.99 9.01
C ILE A 241 -5.83 -7.84 9.50
N GLU A 242 -6.05 -7.38 10.74
CA GLU A 242 -7.41 -7.20 11.28
C GLU A 242 -8.24 -6.20 10.48
N ARG A 243 -7.62 -5.14 9.93
CA ARG A 243 -8.30 -4.17 9.06
C ARG A 243 -8.65 -4.79 7.71
N ALA A 244 -7.71 -5.53 7.12
CA ALA A 244 -7.95 -6.26 5.88
C ALA A 244 -9.09 -7.27 6.01
N GLU A 245 -9.16 -8.03 7.12
CA GLU A 245 -10.24 -8.96 7.41
C GLU A 245 -11.61 -8.25 7.50
N LYS A 246 -11.68 -7.10 8.20
CA LYS A 246 -12.91 -6.30 8.31
C LYS A 246 -13.37 -5.74 6.97
N LEU A 247 -12.44 -5.27 6.14
CA LEU A 247 -12.75 -4.74 4.81
C LEU A 247 -13.19 -5.86 3.85
N ASN A 248 -12.48 -6.99 3.83
CA ASN A 248 -12.86 -8.15 3.02
C ASN A 248 -14.24 -8.70 3.43
N ALA A 249 -14.55 -8.74 4.73
CA ALA A 249 -15.87 -9.15 5.20
C ALA A 249 -16.99 -8.18 4.76
N ALA A 250 -16.70 -6.87 4.71
CA ALA A 250 -17.64 -5.87 4.21
C ALA A 250 -17.81 -5.95 2.68
N GLU A 251 -16.73 -6.17 1.93
CA GLU A 251 -16.76 -6.35 0.46
C GLU A 251 -17.38 -7.69 0.04
N ALA A 252 -17.36 -8.73 0.89
CA ALA A 252 -18.07 -9.98 0.62
C ALA A 252 -19.60 -9.83 0.77
N ASP A 253 -20.06 -8.88 1.61
CA ASP A 253 -21.49 -8.61 1.87
C ASP A 253 -22.09 -7.63 0.84
N THR A 254 -21.27 -6.76 0.25
CA THR A 254 -21.67 -5.86 -0.84
C THR A 254 -20.96 -6.27 -2.12
N ARG A 255 -21.69 -6.72 -3.17
CA ARG A 255 -21.14 -6.98 -4.52
C ARG A 255 -19.96 -6.05 -4.79
N GLY A 256 -18.74 -6.58 -4.67
CA GLY A 256 -17.52 -5.78 -4.68
C GLY A 256 -17.50 -4.83 -5.86
N TRP A 257 -16.84 -3.68 -5.71
CA TRP A 257 -16.80 -2.68 -6.77
C TRP A 257 -16.26 -3.32 -8.07
N GLN A 258 -17.06 -3.30 -9.13
CA GLN A 258 -16.63 -3.73 -10.46
C GLN A 258 -16.28 -2.49 -11.29
N PRO A 259 -15.08 -2.44 -11.89
CA PRO A 259 -14.77 -1.42 -12.87
C PRO A 259 -15.74 -1.53 -14.04
N SER A 260 -16.35 -0.40 -14.42
CA SER A 260 -17.19 -0.26 -15.61
C SER A 260 -16.37 -0.20 -16.89
#